data_AF-A0A378JM08-F1
#
_entry.id   AF-A0A378JM08-F1
#
_cell.length_a   1.000
_cell.length_b   1.000
_cell.length_c   1.000
_cell.angle_alpha   90.00
_cell.angle_beta   90.00
_cell.angle_gamma   90.00
#
_symmetry.space_group_name_H-M   'P 1'
#
loop_
_entity.id
_entity.type
_entity.pdbx_description
1 polymer ?
#
loop_
_entity_poly.entity_id
_entity_poly.type
_entity_poly.pdbx_seq_one_letter_code
_entity_poly.pdbx_strand_id
1 'polypeptide(L)'
;MPKFFDNTTTKQNDSNKVGKSENRHERGETSIVKPSKKQKTSLLKTPYPDSVVFFGILMNTNISLKPEFKLERKAMRLLELYQLHNEYIGAARQEDYLVELTSPFAFKNRKDELLDGEYNFVLTCEKVPKLLCDQTLHHSYLANGKKVLATGTLEFKEGTLVGITNNSGHYRPLNTDIFPIIKALYIASGKTLIKYTSFCTEKPLVYPVDELIKAQDFSSVQPLQFNEIIDIHYGQRITLSGYDQLPNQEIINPPRRFGKTLNKELVNKYKKILSLFDSSINKTEFLNLEERQLLLANIK
;
A
#
# COMPACT_ATOMS: atom_id res chain seq x y z
N MET A 1 -16.18 -24.50 18.62
CA MET A 1 -16.16 -24.73 17.15
C MET A 1 -17.47 -24.24 16.57
N PRO A 2 -17.51 -23.11 15.84
CA PRO A 2 -18.71 -22.70 15.14
C PRO A 2 -18.78 -23.37 13.77
N LYS A 3 -19.95 -23.93 13.46
CA LYS A 3 -20.28 -24.65 12.23
C LYS A 3 -20.40 -23.65 11.07
N PHE A 4 -19.64 -23.87 10.00
CA PHE A 4 -19.83 -23.19 8.73
C PHE A 4 -21.04 -23.78 8.01
N PHE A 5 -21.90 -22.91 7.50
CA PHE A 5 -23.01 -23.27 6.63
C PHE A 5 -22.52 -23.44 5.20
N ASP A 6 -22.60 -24.66 4.68
CA ASP A 6 -22.56 -24.96 3.26
C ASP A 6 -23.89 -24.57 2.63
N ASN A 7 -23.86 -23.72 1.59
CA ASN A 7 -24.97 -23.55 0.66
C ASN A 7 -24.43 -23.68 -0.76
N THR A 8 -24.43 -24.92 -1.24
CA THR A 8 -24.39 -25.24 -2.67
C THR A 8 -25.82 -25.21 -3.21
N THR A 9 -26.07 -24.42 -4.25
CA THR A 9 -27.24 -24.65 -5.11
C THR A 9 -26.87 -24.40 -6.56
N THR A 10 -26.70 -25.52 -7.24
CA THR A 10 -26.62 -25.70 -8.69
C THR A 10 -27.95 -25.35 -9.33
N LYS A 11 -27.96 -24.54 -10.40
CA LYS A 11 -28.98 -24.61 -11.45
C LYS A 11 -28.35 -24.50 -12.83
N GLN A 12 -28.45 -25.61 -13.57
CA GLN A 12 -28.31 -25.70 -15.02
C GLN A 12 -29.58 -25.19 -15.73
N ASN A 13 -29.45 -25.08 -17.05
CA ASN A 13 -30.44 -24.81 -18.12
C ASN A 13 -30.33 -23.37 -18.67
N ASP A 14 -30.39 -23.10 -19.98
CA ASP A 14 -30.51 -23.96 -21.15
C ASP A 14 -30.12 -23.17 -22.42
N SER A 15 -29.67 -23.93 -23.41
CA SER A 15 -29.71 -23.76 -24.87
C SER A 15 -30.12 -22.45 -25.60
N ASN A 16 -29.29 -22.14 -26.60
CA ASN A 16 -29.57 -21.70 -27.98
C ASN A 16 -30.44 -20.46 -28.28
N LYS A 17 -29.79 -19.45 -28.92
CA LYS A 17 -30.34 -18.86 -30.15
C LYS A 17 -29.25 -18.30 -31.07
N VAL A 18 -29.10 -18.96 -32.21
CA VAL A 18 -28.36 -18.50 -33.39
C VAL A 18 -29.19 -17.41 -34.08
N GLY A 19 -28.58 -16.25 -34.32
CA GLY A 19 -29.15 -15.14 -35.10
C GLY A 19 -28.08 -14.50 -35.97
N LYS A 20 -28.17 -14.74 -37.29
CA LYS A 20 -27.45 -14.03 -38.35
C LYS A 20 -28.09 -12.65 -38.58
N SER A 21 -27.28 -11.61 -38.72
CA SER A 21 -27.56 -10.41 -39.56
C SER A 21 -26.32 -9.50 -39.51
N GLU A 22 -25.55 -9.42 -40.58
CA GLU A 22 -25.59 -8.39 -41.64
C GLU A 22 -24.53 -7.30 -41.43
N ASN A 23 -23.59 -7.28 -42.38
CA ASN A 23 -22.56 -6.28 -42.57
C ASN A 23 -23.19 -4.93 -42.96
N ARG A 24 -22.93 -3.88 -42.19
CA ARG A 24 -22.97 -2.49 -42.66
C ARG A 24 -21.65 -1.81 -42.36
N HIS A 25 -20.87 -1.59 -43.41
CA HIS A 25 -19.76 -0.65 -43.44
C HIS A 25 -20.32 0.77 -43.54
N GLU A 26 -20.46 1.45 -42.40
CA GLU A 26 -20.57 2.90 -42.37
C GLU A 26 -19.18 3.50 -42.20
N ARG A 27 -18.70 4.20 -43.23
CA ARG A 27 -17.53 5.08 -43.16
C ARG A 27 -17.92 6.30 -42.33
N GLY A 28 -17.67 6.23 -41.02
CA GLY A 28 -17.79 7.38 -40.13
C GLY A 28 -16.61 8.32 -40.34
N GLU A 29 -16.89 9.51 -40.88
CA GLU A 29 -15.99 10.66 -40.84
C GLU A 29 -15.58 10.93 -39.38
N THR A 30 -14.28 10.84 -39.10
CA THR A 30 -13.72 11.20 -37.79
C THR A 30 -13.69 12.72 -37.66
N SER A 31 -14.85 13.32 -37.40
CA SER A 31 -14.92 14.68 -36.89
C SER A 31 -14.23 14.75 -35.54
N ILE A 32 -13.00 15.31 -35.54
CA ILE A 32 -12.22 15.63 -34.34
C ILE A 32 -13.01 16.70 -33.58
N VAL A 33 -13.82 16.27 -32.62
CA VAL A 33 -14.52 17.15 -31.69
C VAL A 33 -13.46 17.83 -30.82
N LYS A 34 -13.21 19.11 -31.07
CA LYS A 34 -12.37 19.94 -30.20
C LYS A 34 -13.01 19.96 -28.80
N PRO A 35 -12.31 19.52 -27.74
CA PRO A 35 -12.86 19.55 -26.40
C PRO A 35 -13.12 21.00 -25.98
N SER A 36 -14.38 21.29 -25.62
CA SER A 36 -14.81 22.63 -25.22
C SER A 36 -14.03 23.13 -23.99
N LYS A 37 -13.52 24.37 -24.07
CA LYS A 37 -12.64 25.03 -23.07
C LYS A 37 -13.28 25.35 -21.70
N LYS A 38 -14.39 24.71 -21.31
CA LYS A 38 -15.11 25.07 -20.06
C LYS A 38 -15.67 23.91 -19.25
N GLN A 39 -15.08 22.72 -19.33
CA GLN A 39 -15.18 21.77 -18.22
C GLN A 39 -13.92 21.89 -17.38
N LYS A 40 -13.90 22.85 -16.44
CA LYS A 40 -13.19 22.63 -15.17
C LYS A 40 -13.87 21.40 -14.57
N THR A 41 -13.40 20.22 -14.94
CA THR A 41 -13.69 19.00 -14.22
C THR A 41 -13.20 19.28 -12.81
N SER A 42 -14.13 19.68 -11.93
CA SER A 42 -13.95 19.42 -10.52
C SER A 42 -13.80 17.91 -10.49
N LEU A 43 -12.56 17.43 -10.52
CA LEU A 43 -12.19 16.05 -10.25
C LEU A 43 -12.90 15.77 -8.94
N LEU A 44 -14.08 15.14 -9.05
CA LEU A 44 -14.94 14.79 -7.93
C LEU A 44 -14.01 13.98 -7.05
N LYS A 45 -13.56 14.60 -5.94
CA LYS A 45 -12.81 13.89 -4.92
C LYS A 45 -13.81 12.84 -4.46
N THR A 46 -13.71 11.62 -4.97
CA THR A 46 -14.45 10.51 -4.43
C THR A 46 -14.07 10.47 -2.96
N PRO A 47 -15.03 10.80 -2.06
CA PRO A 47 -14.70 10.88 -0.66
C PRO A 47 -14.26 9.49 -0.23
N TYR A 48 -13.12 9.42 0.45
CA TYR A 48 -12.77 8.20 1.16
C TYR A 48 -13.87 7.97 2.21
N PRO A 49 -14.27 6.71 2.45
CA PRO A 49 -15.19 6.41 3.53
C PRO A 49 -14.62 6.91 4.87
N ASP A 50 -15.51 7.42 5.73
CA ASP A 50 -15.14 7.88 7.08
C ASP A 50 -14.68 6.71 7.96
N SER A 51 -15.19 5.50 7.68
CA SER A 51 -14.79 4.28 8.34
C SER A 51 -14.83 3.08 7.42
N VAL A 52 -13.94 2.12 7.64
CA VAL A 52 -13.87 0.86 6.89
C VAL A 52 -13.70 -0.31 7.83
N VAL A 53 -14.36 -1.43 7.55
CA VAL A 53 -14.17 -2.68 8.31
C VAL A 53 -13.21 -3.57 7.55
N PHE A 54 -12.18 -4.06 8.24
CA PHE A 54 -11.19 -4.99 7.69
C PHE A 54 -11.00 -6.14 8.67
N PHE A 55 -11.31 -7.36 8.24
CA PHE A 55 -11.34 -8.57 9.09
C PHE A 55 -12.08 -8.37 10.43
N GLY A 56 -13.25 -7.72 10.37
CA GLY A 56 -14.10 -7.47 11.55
C GLY A 56 -13.63 -6.32 12.45
N ILE A 57 -12.50 -5.69 12.15
CA ILE A 57 -11.98 -4.54 12.90
C ILE A 57 -12.35 -3.23 12.17
N LEU A 58 -12.91 -2.28 12.91
CA LEU A 58 -13.25 -0.95 12.42
C LEU A 58 -11.99 -0.07 12.33
N MET A 59 -11.79 0.56 11.18
CA MET A 59 -10.73 1.52 10.88
C MET A 59 -11.36 2.88 10.62
N ASN A 60 -10.93 3.92 11.33
CA ASN A 60 -11.45 5.29 11.19
C ASN A 60 -10.36 6.33 10.88
N THR A 61 -9.12 5.88 10.70
CA THR A 61 -7.98 6.76 10.44
C THR A 61 -7.45 6.55 9.03
N ASN A 62 -7.33 7.64 8.28
CA ASN A 62 -6.74 7.66 6.96
C ASN A 62 -5.37 8.36 7.01
N ILE A 63 -4.32 7.65 6.62
CA ILE A 63 -2.95 8.15 6.62
C ILE A 63 -2.65 8.81 5.28
N SER A 64 -2.22 10.08 5.34
CA SER A 64 -1.86 10.85 4.15
C SER A 64 -0.35 10.90 3.97
N LEU A 65 0.10 11.07 2.72
CA LEU A 65 1.48 11.46 2.43
C LEU A 65 1.88 12.71 3.23
N LYS A 66 3.08 12.70 3.81
CA LYS A 66 3.60 13.88 4.49
C LYS A 66 3.81 15.04 3.50
N PRO A 67 3.67 16.30 3.94
CA PRO A 67 3.64 17.48 3.05
C PRO A 67 4.82 17.57 2.07
N GLU A 68 6.01 17.20 2.50
CA GLU A 68 7.25 17.23 1.70
C GLU A 68 7.20 16.31 0.48
N PHE A 69 6.43 15.21 0.52
CA PHE A 69 6.25 14.28 -0.60
C PHE A 69 5.09 14.66 -1.52
N LYS A 70 4.28 15.67 -1.16
CA LYS A 70 3.20 16.14 -2.04
C LYS A 70 3.73 16.78 -3.32
N LEU A 71 4.95 17.31 -3.30
CA LEU A 71 5.64 17.86 -4.46
C LEU A 71 5.88 16.76 -5.52
N GLU A 72 6.49 15.65 -5.11
CA GLU A 72 6.69 14.46 -5.93
C GLU A 72 5.36 13.99 -6.52
N ARG A 73 4.32 13.84 -5.67
CA ARG A 73 3.01 13.38 -6.14
C ARG A 73 2.39 14.31 -7.19
N LYS A 74 2.53 15.63 -7.03
CA LYS A 74 2.06 16.61 -8.02
C LYS A 74 2.80 16.45 -9.35
N ALA A 75 4.13 16.31 -9.31
CA ALA A 75 4.94 16.10 -10.51
C ALA A 75 4.52 14.81 -11.23
N MET A 76 4.35 13.72 -10.50
CA MET A 76 3.96 12.41 -11.06
C MET A 76 2.59 12.44 -11.73
N ARG A 77 1.61 13.16 -11.16
CA ARG A 77 0.29 13.36 -11.80
C ARG A 77 0.37 14.12 -13.12
N LEU A 78 1.28 15.10 -13.21
CA LEU A 78 1.50 15.79 -14.48
C LEU A 78 2.15 14.85 -15.48
N LEU A 79 3.21 14.12 -15.10
CA LEU A 79 3.83 13.14 -15.99
C LEU A 79 2.79 12.13 -16.53
N GLU A 80 1.88 11.63 -15.68
CA GLU A 80 0.77 10.76 -16.08
C GLU A 80 -0.15 11.41 -17.14
N LEU A 81 -0.56 12.67 -16.92
CA LEU A 81 -1.44 13.41 -17.83
C LEU A 81 -0.84 13.54 -19.23
N TYR A 82 0.48 13.68 -19.32
CA TYR A 82 1.21 13.82 -20.59
C TYR A 82 1.77 12.48 -21.11
N GLN A 83 1.38 11.35 -20.52
CA GLN A 83 1.83 10.00 -20.91
C GLN A 83 3.36 9.85 -20.85
N LEU A 84 4.00 10.57 -19.92
CA LEU A 84 5.42 10.47 -19.64
C LEU A 84 5.67 9.41 -18.57
N HIS A 85 6.93 8.98 -18.44
CA HIS A 85 7.32 7.99 -17.44
C HIS A 85 6.89 8.41 -16.03
N ASN A 86 6.14 7.55 -15.35
CA ASN A 86 5.62 7.76 -14.01
C ASN A 86 5.93 6.52 -13.17
N GLU A 87 6.56 6.73 -12.01
CA GLU A 87 6.93 5.65 -11.09
C GLU A 87 5.73 5.15 -10.27
N TYR A 88 4.66 5.95 -10.19
CA TYR A 88 3.46 5.60 -9.46
C TYR A 88 2.61 4.62 -10.28
N ILE A 89 2.21 3.51 -9.66
CA ILE A 89 1.40 2.51 -10.34
C ILE A 89 -0.07 2.89 -10.33
N GLY A 90 -0.73 2.79 -11.49
CA GLY A 90 -2.17 3.02 -11.63
C GLY A 90 -3.01 1.89 -11.03
N ALA A 91 -4.33 2.09 -10.94
CA ALA A 91 -5.25 1.11 -10.36
C ALA A 91 -5.21 -0.25 -11.07
N ALA A 92 -5.08 -0.26 -12.41
CA ALA A 92 -4.96 -1.51 -13.17
C ALA A 92 -3.70 -2.29 -12.79
N ARG A 93 -2.56 -1.62 -12.60
CA ARG A 93 -1.30 -2.26 -12.19
C ARG A 93 -1.28 -2.65 -10.72
N GLN A 94 -2.06 -1.99 -9.86
CA GLN A 94 -2.18 -2.40 -8.45
C GLN A 94 -2.72 -3.82 -8.30
N GLU A 95 -3.48 -4.31 -9.29
CA GLU A 95 -3.99 -5.67 -9.28
C GLU A 95 -2.88 -6.73 -9.25
N ASP A 96 -1.73 -6.45 -9.87
CA ASP A 96 -0.56 -7.35 -9.92
C ASP A 96 0.10 -7.56 -8.54
N TYR A 97 -0.15 -6.64 -7.59
CA TYR A 97 0.48 -6.63 -6.26
C TYR A 97 -0.49 -7.06 -5.16
N LEU A 98 -1.69 -7.50 -5.52
CA LEU A 98 -2.68 -7.95 -4.55
C LEU A 98 -2.21 -9.20 -3.84
N VAL A 99 -2.44 -9.20 -2.53
CA VAL A 99 -2.27 -10.35 -1.67
C VAL A 99 -3.62 -11.01 -1.44
N GLU A 100 -3.68 -12.30 -1.70
CA GLU A 100 -4.84 -13.13 -1.46
C GLU A 100 -4.63 -13.96 -0.20
N LEU A 101 -5.67 -14.07 0.61
CA LEU A 101 -5.70 -14.96 1.78
C LEU A 101 -6.43 -16.23 1.39
N THR A 102 -5.75 -17.37 1.50
CA THR A 102 -6.26 -18.70 1.17
C THR A 102 -6.44 -19.56 2.42
N SER A 103 -7.31 -20.57 2.34
CA SER A 103 -7.58 -21.49 3.45
C SER A 103 -6.37 -22.41 3.74
N PRO A 104 -6.01 -22.67 5.00
CA PRO A 104 -6.66 -22.14 6.20
C PRO A 104 -6.32 -20.67 6.49
N PHE A 105 -5.07 -20.21 6.29
CA PHE A 105 -4.65 -18.81 6.56
C PHE A 105 -3.38 -18.39 5.79
N ALA A 106 -3.18 -18.90 4.57
CA ALA A 106 -1.94 -18.68 3.81
C ALA A 106 -2.05 -17.46 2.89
N PHE A 107 -1.03 -16.61 2.89
CA PHE A 107 -0.94 -15.43 2.05
C PHE A 107 -0.21 -15.75 0.74
N LYS A 108 -0.85 -15.44 -0.38
CA LYS A 108 -0.34 -15.67 -1.72
C LYS A 108 -0.36 -14.40 -2.55
N ASN A 109 0.52 -14.32 -3.54
CA ASN A 109 0.42 -13.30 -4.59
C ASN A 109 -0.60 -13.72 -5.66
N ARG A 110 -0.83 -12.86 -6.67
CA ARG A 110 -1.73 -13.16 -7.81
C ARG A 110 -1.30 -14.36 -8.67
N LYS A 111 -0.07 -14.82 -8.56
CA LYS A 111 0.44 -16.01 -9.26
C LYS A 111 0.23 -17.30 -8.45
N ASP A 112 -0.52 -17.23 -7.35
CA ASP A 112 -0.75 -18.33 -6.40
C ASP A 112 0.53 -18.81 -5.69
N GLU A 113 1.59 -18.00 -5.70
CA GLU A 113 2.84 -18.28 -4.99
C GLU A 113 2.73 -17.82 -3.54
N LEU A 114 3.16 -18.66 -2.59
CA LEU A 114 3.23 -18.31 -1.18
C LEU A 114 4.22 -17.15 -0.98
N LEU A 115 3.81 -16.15 -0.22
CA LEU A 115 4.71 -15.06 0.15
C LEU A 115 5.74 -15.54 1.16
N ASP A 116 7.02 -15.28 0.89
CA ASP A 116 8.12 -15.59 1.79
C ASP A 116 9.11 -14.41 1.85
N GLY A 117 9.56 -14.06 3.06
CA GLY A 117 10.44 -12.92 3.33
C GLY A 117 9.71 -11.60 3.65
N GLU A 118 10.41 -10.48 3.46
CA GLU A 118 9.91 -9.14 3.77
C GLU A 118 9.31 -8.42 2.56
N TYR A 119 8.13 -7.81 2.74
CA TYR A 119 7.44 -7.04 1.71
C TYR A 119 7.02 -5.68 2.23
N ASN A 120 7.28 -4.63 1.47
CA ASN A 120 6.59 -3.35 1.67
C ASN A 120 5.10 -3.55 1.40
N PHE A 121 4.25 -3.11 2.32
CA PHE A 121 2.81 -3.23 2.16
C PHE A 121 2.08 -1.89 2.19
N VAL A 122 0.92 -1.88 1.55
CA VAL A 122 -0.08 -0.82 1.61
C VAL A 122 -1.45 -1.47 1.82
N LEU A 123 -2.21 -0.98 2.79
CA LEU A 123 -3.64 -1.25 2.90
C LEU A 123 -4.41 -0.05 2.36
N THR A 124 -5.12 -0.21 1.24
CA THR A 124 -5.86 0.90 0.61
C THR A 124 -7.06 1.33 1.45
N CYS A 125 -7.50 2.59 1.29
CA CYS A 125 -8.66 3.16 1.99
C CYS A 125 -9.91 3.25 1.09
N GLU A 126 -9.99 2.39 0.08
CA GLU A 126 -11.20 2.24 -0.73
C GLU A 126 -12.31 1.55 0.09
N LYS A 127 -13.56 1.58 -0.38
CA LYS A 127 -14.70 0.94 0.34
C LYS A 127 -14.42 -0.52 0.68
N VAL A 128 -13.71 -1.22 -0.23
CA VAL A 128 -13.16 -2.55 0.00
C VAL A 128 -11.63 -2.39 0.04
N PRO A 129 -10.99 -2.44 1.23
CA PRO A 129 -9.55 -2.37 1.35
C PRO A 129 -8.86 -3.48 0.57
N LYS A 130 -7.77 -3.11 -0.10
CA LYS A 130 -6.87 -4.01 -0.79
C LYS A 130 -5.55 -4.05 -0.05
N LEU A 131 -5.07 -5.25 0.26
CA LEU A 131 -3.71 -5.46 0.76
C LEU A 131 -2.79 -5.64 -0.45
N LEU A 132 -1.89 -4.67 -0.63
CA LEU A 132 -0.89 -4.67 -1.69
C LEU A 132 0.48 -4.92 -1.09
N CYS A 133 1.29 -5.79 -1.70
CA CYS A 133 2.65 -6.08 -1.26
C CYS A 133 3.66 -6.09 -2.43
N ASP A 134 4.87 -5.62 -2.18
CA ASP A 134 6.02 -5.77 -3.06
C ASP A 134 7.34 -5.74 -2.26
N GLN A 135 8.36 -6.46 -2.68
CA GLN A 135 9.64 -6.51 -1.96
C GLN A 135 10.45 -5.21 -2.10
N THR A 136 10.32 -4.52 -3.22
CA THR A 136 11.24 -3.44 -3.64
C THR A 136 10.54 -2.08 -3.79
N LEU A 137 9.28 -2.08 -4.18
CA LEU A 137 8.53 -0.89 -4.54
C LEU A 137 8.23 -0.05 -3.31
N HIS A 138 8.43 1.26 -3.44
CA HIS A 138 8.12 2.20 -2.38
C HIS A 138 6.60 2.28 -2.12
N HIS A 139 6.23 2.48 -0.85
CA HIS A 139 4.83 2.58 -0.42
C HIS A 139 4.04 3.65 -1.17
N SER A 140 4.64 4.81 -1.46
CA SER A 140 3.97 5.88 -2.21
C SER A 140 3.66 5.47 -3.64
N TYR A 141 4.55 4.71 -4.28
CA TYR A 141 4.35 4.24 -5.64
C TYR A 141 3.25 3.19 -5.66
N LEU A 142 3.33 2.21 -4.75
CA LEU A 142 2.36 1.14 -4.57
C LEU A 142 0.96 1.69 -4.28
N ALA A 143 0.84 2.71 -3.42
CA ALA A 143 -0.42 3.37 -3.08
C ALA A 143 -0.90 4.39 -4.13
N ASN A 144 -0.12 4.62 -5.19
CA ASN A 144 -0.33 5.74 -6.11
C ASN A 144 -0.49 7.09 -5.36
N GLY A 145 0.25 7.30 -4.27
CA GLY A 145 0.20 8.50 -3.42
C GLY A 145 -1.16 8.88 -2.90
N LYS A 146 -2.10 7.94 -2.88
CA LYS A 146 -3.42 8.10 -2.30
C LYS A 146 -3.30 8.04 -0.77
N LYS A 147 -4.37 8.39 -0.05
CA LYS A 147 -4.44 8.04 1.37
C LYS A 147 -4.44 6.51 1.52
N VAL A 148 -4.00 6.02 2.66
CA VAL A 148 -3.96 4.58 2.98
C VAL A 148 -4.50 4.37 4.39
N LEU A 149 -5.02 3.18 4.69
CA LEU A 149 -5.34 2.79 6.06
C LEU A 149 -4.07 2.45 6.83
N ALA A 150 -3.11 1.81 6.16
CA ALA A 150 -1.84 1.41 6.75
C ALA A 150 -0.75 1.23 5.71
N THR A 151 0.49 1.27 6.17
CA THR A 151 1.65 0.93 5.36
C THR A 151 2.86 0.63 6.25
N GLY A 152 3.82 -0.12 5.71
CA GLY A 152 5.02 -0.53 6.42
C GLY A 152 5.60 -1.78 5.79
N THR A 153 6.05 -2.74 6.59
CA THR A 153 6.57 -4.02 6.09
C THR A 153 5.84 -5.18 6.74
N LEU A 154 5.52 -6.21 5.96
CA LEU A 154 5.06 -7.50 6.43
C LEU A 154 6.19 -8.52 6.24
N GLU A 155 6.36 -9.40 7.22
CA GLU A 155 7.31 -10.51 7.20
C GLU A 155 6.52 -11.82 7.12
N PHE A 156 6.78 -12.60 6.08
CA PHE A 156 6.16 -13.89 5.85
C PHE A 156 7.18 -15.03 5.95
N LYS A 157 6.72 -16.19 6.40
CA LYS A 157 7.44 -17.47 6.38
C LYS A 157 6.56 -18.52 5.74
N GLU A 158 6.91 -18.96 4.53
CA GLU A 158 6.14 -19.96 3.78
C GLU A 158 4.64 -19.62 3.67
N GLY A 159 4.32 -18.37 3.35
CA GLY A 159 2.95 -17.86 3.25
C GLY A 159 2.30 -17.51 4.59
N THR A 160 2.97 -17.74 5.72
CA THR A 160 2.47 -17.40 7.06
C THR A 160 2.94 -16.00 7.46
N LEU A 161 2.01 -15.10 7.79
CA LEU A 161 2.36 -13.78 8.32
C LEU A 161 2.87 -13.90 9.76
N VAL A 162 4.12 -13.49 10.02
CA VAL A 162 4.77 -13.59 11.34
C VAL A 162 5.16 -12.25 11.94
N GLY A 163 5.36 -11.22 11.11
CA GLY A 163 5.83 -9.92 11.55
C GLY A 163 5.18 -8.75 10.80
N ILE A 164 5.07 -7.62 11.49
CA ILE A 164 4.63 -6.35 10.91
C ILE A 164 5.49 -5.20 11.43
N THR A 165 5.71 -4.19 10.60
CA THR A 165 6.35 -2.94 11.00
C THR A 165 5.57 -1.74 10.46
N ASN A 166 5.76 -0.57 11.07
CA ASN A 166 5.27 0.71 10.54
C ASN A 166 6.36 1.47 9.72
N ASN A 167 7.38 0.76 9.21
CA ASN A 167 8.57 1.35 8.59
C ASN A 167 8.30 1.92 7.17
N SER A 168 7.58 3.05 7.11
CA SER A 168 7.29 3.80 5.89
C SER A 168 7.84 5.22 5.96
N GLY A 169 8.58 5.62 4.92
CA GLY A 169 9.18 6.96 4.85
C GLY A 169 8.17 8.05 4.50
N HIS A 170 7.32 7.81 3.50
CA HIS A 170 6.43 8.84 2.93
C HIS A 170 5.14 9.06 3.74
N TYR A 171 4.63 8.03 4.40
CA TYR A 171 3.40 8.11 5.20
C TYR A 171 3.66 8.25 6.70
N ARG A 172 4.74 7.63 7.20
CA ARG A 172 5.15 7.59 8.62
C ARG A 172 3.96 7.30 9.58
N PRO A 173 3.36 6.10 9.50
CA PRO A 173 2.26 5.68 10.37
C PRO A 173 2.70 5.66 11.84
N LEU A 174 1.90 6.22 12.73
CA LEU A 174 2.11 6.13 14.17
C LEU A 174 1.68 4.76 14.70
N ASN A 175 2.10 4.44 15.94
CA ASN A 175 1.68 3.21 16.61
C ASN A 175 0.15 3.11 16.74
N THR A 176 -0.52 4.23 17.05
CA THR A 176 -1.98 4.32 17.13
C THR A 176 -2.66 4.09 15.79
N ASP A 177 -2.03 4.51 14.69
CA ASP A 177 -2.58 4.31 13.34
C ASP A 177 -2.56 2.82 12.94
N ILE A 178 -1.48 2.10 13.28
CA ILE A 178 -1.31 0.70 12.89
C ILE A 178 -1.91 -0.29 13.88
N PHE A 179 -2.24 0.13 15.11
CA PHE A 179 -2.78 -0.74 16.14
C PHE A 179 -4.02 -1.54 15.73
N PRO A 180 -5.09 -0.93 15.16
CA PRO A 180 -6.25 -1.72 14.70
C PRO A 180 -5.88 -2.66 13.54
N ILE A 181 -4.85 -2.33 12.75
CA ILE A 181 -4.37 -3.12 11.61
C ILE A 181 -3.66 -4.38 12.10
N ILE A 182 -2.86 -4.27 13.17
CA ILE A 182 -2.26 -5.42 13.83
C ILE A 182 -3.35 -6.40 14.29
N LYS A 183 -4.43 -5.89 14.90
CA LYS A 183 -5.59 -6.71 15.31
C LYS A 183 -6.27 -7.41 14.13
N ALA A 184 -6.52 -6.68 13.05
CA ALA A 184 -7.14 -7.23 11.85
C ALA A 184 -6.27 -8.31 11.19
N LEU A 185 -4.97 -8.05 11.04
CA LEU A 185 -4.04 -9.00 10.43
C LEU A 185 -3.75 -10.21 11.31
N TYR A 186 -3.77 -10.06 12.63
CA TYR A 186 -3.70 -11.20 13.56
C TYR A 186 -4.88 -12.15 13.37
N ILE A 187 -6.10 -11.62 13.19
CA ILE A 187 -7.29 -12.45 12.86
C ILE A 187 -7.13 -13.08 11.47
N ALA A 188 -6.75 -12.27 10.47
CA ALA A 188 -6.58 -12.72 9.09
C ALA A 188 -5.55 -13.84 8.96
N SER A 189 -4.48 -13.79 9.75
CA SER A 189 -3.40 -14.77 9.69
C SER A 189 -3.65 -16.02 10.54
N GLY A 190 -4.85 -16.20 11.09
CA GLY A 190 -5.12 -17.32 11.98
C GLY A 190 -4.26 -17.29 13.24
N LYS A 191 -3.92 -16.09 13.73
CA LYS A 191 -3.13 -15.81 14.95
C LYS A 191 -1.63 -16.08 14.86
N THR A 192 -1.06 -16.22 13.66
CA THR A 192 0.38 -16.45 13.46
C THR A 192 1.23 -15.18 13.52
N LEU A 193 0.63 -13.99 13.48
CA LEU A 193 1.35 -12.72 13.59
C LEU A 193 1.81 -12.55 15.05
N ILE A 194 3.12 -12.66 15.29
CA ILE A 194 3.68 -12.69 16.66
C ILE A 194 4.47 -11.42 17.03
N LYS A 195 4.96 -10.68 16.04
CA LYS A 195 5.91 -9.57 16.26
C LYS A 195 5.46 -8.27 15.59
N TYR A 196 5.48 -7.18 16.35
CA TYR A 196 5.38 -5.82 15.81
C TYR A 196 6.66 -5.04 16.10
N THR A 197 7.24 -4.41 15.07
CA THR A 197 8.38 -3.49 15.23
C THR A 197 7.98 -2.05 14.89
N SER A 198 8.03 -1.18 15.89
CA SER A 198 7.78 0.25 15.76
C SER A 198 9.06 1.02 15.42
N PHE A 199 8.96 1.93 14.46
CA PHE A 199 10.01 2.88 14.06
C PHE A 199 9.67 4.32 14.45
N CYS A 200 8.72 4.54 15.37
CA CYS A 200 8.35 5.88 15.84
C CYS A 200 9.46 6.56 16.66
N THR A 201 10.43 5.81 17.16
CA THR A 201 11.59 6.26 17.97
C THR A 201 12.90 6.07 17.22
N GLU A 202 14.00 6.66 17.67
CA GLU A 202 15.32 6.54 17.00
C GLU A 202 15.84 5.09 16.95
N LYS A 203 15.65 4.33 18.02
CA LYS A 203 15.87 2.87 18.01
C LYS A 203 14.52 2.18 17.80
N PRO A 204 14.40 1.22 16.87
CA PRO A 204 13.17 0.47 16.72
C PRO A 204 12.79 -0.25 18.02
N LEU A 205 11.50 -0.24 18.34
CA LEU A 205 10.95 -0.89 19.53
C LEU A 205 10.14 -2.11 19.09
N VAL A 206 10.39 -3.26 19.72
CA VAL A 206 9.73 -4.53 19.39
C VAL A 206 8.67 -4.84 20.43
N TYR A 207 7.49 -5.29 19.99
CA TYR A 207 6.34 -5.60 20.83
C TYR A 207 5.82 -7.00 20.51
N PRO A 208 5.52 -7.83 21.53
CA PRO A 208 4.77 -9.07 21.35
C PRO A 208 3.34 -8.75 20.90
N VAL A 209 2.89 -9.35 19.80
CA VAL A 209 1.54 -9.09 19.29
C VAL A 209 0.48 -9.66 20.23
N ASP A 210 0.74 -10.79 20.90
CA ASP A 210 -0.19 -11.37 21.87
C ASP A 210 -0.60 -10.38 22.98
N GLU A 211 0.33 -9.55 23.46
CA GLU A 211 0.05 -8.47 24.42
C GLU A 211 -0.79 -7.35 23.79
N LEU A 212 -0.47 -6.95 22.55
CA LEU A 212 -1.19 -5.93 21.79
C LEU A 212 -2.66 -6.31 21.52
N ILE A 213 -2.94 -7.59 21.24
CA ILE A 213 -4.32 -8.04 20.97
C ILE A 213 -5.19 -7.97 22.24
N LYS A 214 -4.61 -8.26 23.40
CA LYS A 214 -5.28 -8.21 24.71
C LYS A 214 -5.46 -6.78 25.23
N ALA A 215 -4.63 -5.85 24.76
CA ALA A 215 -4.67 -4.46 25.17
C ALA A 215 -5.85 -3.69 24.55
N GLN A 216 -6.45 -2.81 25.34
CA GLN A 216 -7.47 -1.88 24.86
C GLN A 216 -6.83 -0.72 24.08
N ASP A 217 -5.69 -0.23 24.54
CA ASP A 217 -4.94 0.87 23.95
C ASP A 217 -3.48 0.48 23.72
N PHE A 218 -2.81 1.12 22.75
CA PHE A 218 -1.41 0.83 22.47
C PHE A 218 -0.48 1.23 23.63
N SER A 219 -0.78 2.32 24.33
CA SER A 219 0.07 2.89 25.39
C SER A 219 0.21 1.99 26.62
N SER A 220 -0.69 1.01 26.80
CA SER A 220 -0.61 0.08 27.92
C SER A 220 0.39 -1.06 27.70
N VAL A 221 0.95 -1.21 26.49
CA VAL A 221 1.90 -2.29 26.16
C VAL A 221 3.32 -1.75 26.14
N GLN A 222 4.23 -2.43 26.83
CA GLN A 222 5.64 -2.07 26.87
C GLN A 222 6.43 -2.79 25.78
N PRO A 223 7.47 -2.17 25.20
CA PRO A 223 8.36 -2.88 24.29
C PRO A 223 9.17 -3.95 25.04
N LEU A 224 9.77 -4.88 24.28
CA LEU A 224 10.77 -5.82 24.80
C LEU A 224 11.97 -5.06 25.40
N GLN A 225 12.47 -5.57 26.52
CA GLN A 225 13.74 -5.18 27.12
C GLN A 225 14.91 -5.94 26.49
N PHE A 226 16.14 -5.54 26.82
CA PHE A 226 17.35 -6.10 26.22
C PHE A 226 17.56 -7.61 26.50
N ASN A 227 16.98 -8.11 27.59
CA ASN A 227 17.05 -9.51 28.02
C ASN A 227 15.75 -10.27 27.72
N GLU A 228 14.92 -9.78 26.80
CA GLU A 228 13.65 -10.38 26.47
C GLU A 228 13.55 -10.73 24.99
N ILE A 229 12.89 -11.85 24.70
CA ILE A 229 12.60 -12.31 23.34
C ILE A 229 11.12 -12.64 23.19
N ILE A 230 10.68 -12.82 21.94
CA ILE A 230 9.37 -13.37 21.63
C ILE A 230 9.56 -14.86 21.32
N ASP A 231 8.83 -15.71 22.04
CA ASP A 231 8.70 -17.12 21.71
C ASP A 231 8.13 -17.27 20.29
N ILE A 232 8.85 -17.95 19.40
CA ILE A 232 8.44 -18.09 18.00
C ILE A 232 7.22 -19.00 17.80
N HIS A 233 6.91 -19.87 18.77
CA HIS A 233 5.79 -20.80 18.72
C HIS A 233 4.54 -20.20 19.35
N TYR A 234 4.69 -19.46 20.46
CA TYR A 234 3.56 -18.94 21.25
C TYR A 234 3.35 -17.44 21.11
N GLY A 235 4.31 -16.70 20.56
CA GLY A 235 4.26 -15.23 20.45
C GLY A 235 4.36 -14.50 21.79
N GLN A 236 4.75 -15.20 22.85
CA GLN A 236 4.82 -14.68 24.22
C GLN A 236 6.19 -14.08 24.52
N ARG A 237 6.21 -13.09 25.42
CA ARG A 237 7.47 -12.54 25.97
C ARG A 237 8.14 -13.58 26.87
N ILE A 238 9.43 -13.80 26.65
CA ILE A 238 10.29 -14.63 27.51
C ILE A 238 11.46 -13.77 27.99
N THR A 239 11.74 -13.80 29.28
CA THR A 239 12.94 -13.21 29.87
C THR A 239 14.06 -14.24 29.88
N LEU A 240 15.19 -13.92 29.25
CA LEU A 240 16.39 -14.75 29.24
C LEU A 240 17.09 -14.67 30.61
N SER A 241 17.49 -15.84 31.13
CA SER A 241 18.29 -15.92 32.34
C SER A 241 19.76 -15.60 32.03
N GLY A 242 20.55 -15.19 33.03
CA GLY A 242 21.92 -14.67 32.83
C GLY A 242 22.91 -15.64 32.16
N TYR A 243 22.58 -16.91 32.00
CA TYR A 243 23.38 -17.92 31.29
C TYR A 243 22.96 -18.08 29.81
N ASP A 244 21.78 -17.59 29.43
CA ASP A 244 21.22 -17.67 28.08
C ASP A 244 21.51 -16.39 27.27
N GLN A 245 22.65 -15.74 27.52
CA GLN A 245 23.02 -14.56 26.76
C GLN A 245 23.17 -14.95 25.28
N LEU A 246 22.24 -14.48 24.45
CA LEU A 246 22.37 -14.63 23.01
C LEU A 246 23.71 -14.02 22.61
N PRO A 247 24.60 -14.79 21.93
CA PRO A 247 25.92 -14.30 21.55
C PRO A 247 25.72 -13.03 20.76
N ASN A 248 26.20 -11.89 21.28
CA ASN A 248 26.04 -10.52 20.77
C ASN A 248 25.35 -10.52 19.41
N GLN A 249 24.02 -10.64 19.41
CA GLN A 249 23.28 -10.48 18.18
C GLN A 249 23.46 -9.00 17.89
N GLU A 250 24.43 -8.67 17.04
CA GLU A 250 24.44 -7.39 16.37
C GLU A 250 23.04 -7.29 15.79
N ILE A 251 22.22 -6.45 16.44
CA ILE A 251 20.87 -6.17 15.96
C ILE A 251 21.14 -5.51 14.62
N ILE A 252 21.09 -6.30 13.55
CA ILE A 252 21.19 -5.81 12.19
C ILE A 252 19.99 -4.90 12.08
N ASN A 253 20.23 -3.61 12.30
CA ASN A 253 19.17 -2.63 12.33
C ASN A 253 18.61 -2.60 10.92
N PRO A 254 17.38 -3.06 10.69
CA PRO A 254 16.81 -3.08 9.36
C PRO A 254 16.84 -1.64 8.82
N PRO A 255 17.06 -1.47 7.51
CA PRO A 255 17.21 -0.16 6.91
C PRO A 255 16.01 0.73 7.26
N ARG A 256 16.27 1.77 8.05
CA ARG A 256 15.24 2.71 8.50
C ARG A 256 14.75 3.54 7.31
N ARG A 257 13.45 3.49 7.04
CA ARG A 257 12.75 4.38 6.09
C ARG A 257 11.98 5.46 6.83
N PHE A 258 11.42 5.13 7.99
CA PHE A 258 10.66 6.06 8.82
C PHE A 258 11.49 7.31 9.16
N GLY A 259 10.93 8.48 8.89
CA GLY A 259 11.59 9.77 9.13
C GLY A 259 12.51 10.24 8.01
N LYS A 260 12.81 9.42 7.00
CA LYS A 260 13.58 9.88 5.82
C LYS A 260 12.81 10.96 5.07
N THR A 261 13.53 11.96 4.57
CA THR A 261 13.02 13.03 3.70
C THR A 261 13.48 12.79 2.26
N LEU A 262 12.89 13.51 1.30
CA LEU A 262 13.42 13.54 -0.06
C LEU A 262 14.83 14.15 -0.09
N ASN A 263 15.71 13.57 -0.90
CA ASN A 263 16.98 14.20 -1.24
C ASN A 263 16.70 15.54 -1.98
N LYS A 264 17.50 16.57 -1.69
CA LYS A 264 17.47 17.89 -2.35
C LYS A 264 17.49 17.79 -3.88
N GLU A 265 18.23 16.85 -4.44
CA GLU A 265 18.29 16.61 -5.89
C GLU A 265 16.92 16.22 -6.46
N LEU A 266 16.22 15.29 -5.81
CA LEU A 266 14.86 14.88 -6.19
C LEU A 266 13.86 16.03 -6.04
N VAL A 267 13.97 16.81 -4.94
CA VAL A 267 13.14 18.00 -4.75
C VAL A 267 13.33 18.98 -5.90
N ASN A 268 14.58 19.23 -6.32
CA ASN A 268 14.88 20.11 -7.45
C ASN A 268 14.36 19.56 -8.78
N LYS A 269 14.51 18.25 -9.02
CA LYS A 269 13.93 17.55 -10.18
C LYS A 269 12.42 17.77 -10.26
N TYR A 270 11.69 17.54 -9.18
CA TYR A 270 10.23 17.72 -9.17
C TYR A 270 9.81 19.18 -9.32
N LYS A 271 10.53 20.12 -8.70
CA LYS A 271 10.28 21.56 -8.93
C LYS A 271 10.47 21.94 -10.39
N LYS A 272 11.54 21.45 -11.04
CA LYS A 272 11.80 21.68 -12.47
C LYS A 272 10.67 21.15 -13.34
N ILE A 273 10.19 19.93 -13.06
CA ILE A 273 9.03 19.35 -13.75
C ILE A 273 7.82 20.27 -13.60
N LEU A 274 7.47 20.68 -12.37
CA LEU A 274 6.32 21.55 -12.15
C LEU A 274 6.43 22.90 -12.87
N SER A 275 7.60 23.56 -12.83
CA SER A 275 7.79 24.86 -13.48
C SER A 275 7.69 24.78 -15.01
N LEU A 276 8.14 23.68 -15.60
CA LEU A 276 8.00 23.43 -17.04
C LEU A 276 6.52 23.32 -17.46
N PHE A 277 5.68 22.77 -16.59
CA PHE A 277 4.24 22.67 -16.86
C PHE A 277 3.47 23.94 -16.53
N ASP A 278 3.83 24.67 -15.47
CA ASP A 278 3.20 25.96 -15.14
C ASP A 278 3.41 26.99 -16.28
N SER A 279 4.59 26.99 -16.90
CA SER A 279 4.88 27.87 -18.05
C SER A 279 4.14 27.50 -19.33
N SER A 280 3.84 26.21 -19.54
CA SER A 280 3.08 25.74 -20.71
C SER A 280 1.57 25.91 -20.54
N ILE A 281 1.01 25.81 -19.33
CA ILE A 281 -0.43 26.04 -19.09
C ILE A 281 -0.85 27.48 -19.44
N ASN A 282 0.06 28.46 -19.27
CA ASN A 282 -0.18 29.85 -19.68
C ASN A 282 -0.13 30.06 -21.21
N LYS A 283 0.39 29.09 -21.96
CA LYS A 283 0.35 29.06 -23.42
C LYS A 283 -0.77 28.10 -23.81
N THR A 284 -1.93 28.65 -24.18
CA THR A 284 -3.22 27.93 -24.35
C THR A 284 -3.28 26.82 -25.43
N GLU A 285 -2.15 26.28 -25.89
CA GLU A 285 -2.05 25.23 -26.91
C GLU A 285 -1.39 23.98 -26.32
N PHE A 286 -1.97 22.82 -26.60
CA PHE A 286 -1.40 21.54 -26.23
C PHE A 286 0.02 21.43 -26.79
N LEU A 287 1.00 21.13 -25.93
CA LEU A 287 2.38 20.89 -26.37
C LEU A 287 2.38 19.86 -27.50
N ASN A 288 2.97 20.25 -28.63
CA ASN A 288 3.14 19.35 -29.77
C ASN A 288 4.16 18.24 -29.42
N LEU A 289 4.29 17.22 -30.30
CA LEU A 289 5.13 16.07 -30.02
C LEU A 289 6.62 16.45 -29.83
N GLU A 290 7.12 17.42 -30.58
CA GLU A 290 8.51 17.90 -30.47
C GLU A 290 8.76 18.61 -29.14
N GLU A 291 7.83 19.46 -28.70
CA GLU A 291 7.92 20.13 -27.40
C GLU A 291 7.91 19.12 -26.25
N ARG A 292 7.12 18.04 -26.36
CA ARG A 292 7.13 16.94 -25.38
C ARG A 292 8.48 16.20 -25.36
N GLN A 293 9.06 15.96 -26.53
CA GLN A 293 10.38 15.31 -26.63
C GLN A 293 11.50 16.20 -26.07
N LEU A 294 11.44 17.52 -26.31
CA LEU A 294 12.36 18.48 -25.72
C LEU A 294 12.20 18.57 -24.20
N LEU A 295 10.97 18.52 -23.70
CA LEU A 295 10.67 18.48 -22.27
C LEU A 295 11.26 17.22 -21.62
N LEU A 296 11.10 16.07 -22.27
CA LEU A 296 11.68 14.79 -21.86
C LEU A 296 13.22 14.82 -21.83
N ALA A 297 13.85 15.44 -22.84
CA ALA A 297 15.30 15.59 -22.90
C ALA A 297 15.83 16.43 -21.73
N ASN A 298 15.06 17.42 -21.25
CA ASN A 298 15.42 18.28 -20.14
C ASN A 298 15.16 17.68 -18.74
N ILE A 299 14.43 16.57 -18.64
CA ILE A 299 14.12 15.88 -17.38
C ILE A 299 15.15 14.79 -17.05
N LYS A 300 15.88 14.29 -18.05
CA LYS A 300 17.03 13.39 -17.88
C LYS A 300 18.24 14.16 -17.35
#